data_AF-A0A8T5U6V4-F1
#
_entry.id   AF-A0A8T5U6V4-F1
#
_cell.length_a   1.000
_cell.length_b   1.000
_cell.length_c   1.000
_cell.angle_alpha   90.00
_cell.angle_beta   90.00
_cell.angle_gamma   90.00
#
_symmetry.space_group_name_H-M   'P 1'
#
loop_
_entity.id
_entity.type
_entity.pdbx_description
1 polymer ?
#
loop_
_entity_poly.entity_id
_entity_poly.type
_entity_poly.pdbx_seq_one_letter_code
_entity_poly.pdbx_strand_id
1 'polypeptide(L)'
;MTDKQMINCPVCKIKFIPRTFYPDEAIFFTHDGKKLSGFNGYISSRTVKPPEVIVSSWVTYCPSCNYILRFVKEIVRKEKIHTQNSSPSDVSEKYNSYYYGFPYGDYSQHLREVITKVKVKIEKELQDLNFGIWEDLYTIDDNFKFLVRFFANLENYCDCNLEMGNDKNMINKIKKLNLPKEIEIPMLQLNNIKDGIVKGDYELSNDDEDNIDNILVAFVLHLIKKHIQPFIDKKQLEKGYKFIKFEDFEHQIKSYLANYLYTNFNNDPNSTKQIRLFLSDLYKEIDA
;
A
#
# COMPACT_ATOMS: atom_id res chain seq x y z
N MET A 1 -2.26 15.26 19.53
CA MET A 1 -1.37 14.09 19.42
C MET A 1 -0.49 14.11 20.66
N THR A 2 -0.60 13.12 21.53
CA THR A 2 0.37 12.92 22.61
C THR A 2 1.67 12.46 21.97
N ASP A 3 2.77 13.16 22.27
CA ASP A 3 4.10 12.83 21.74
C ASP A 3 4.49 11.41 22.19
N LYS A 4 4.37 10.44 21.27
CA LYS A 4 4.80 9.05 21.50
C LYS A 4 6.30 9.08 21.82
N GLN A 5 6.71 8.61 22.99
CA GLN A 5 8.12 8.60 23.37
C GLN A 5 8.89 7.57 22.52
N MET A 6 10.15 7.87 22.21
CA MET A 6 11.04 6.98 21.46
C MET A 6 12.04 6.31 22.41
N ILE A 7 12.47 5.10 22.07
CA ILE A 7 13.50 4.38 22.83
C ILE A 7 14.87 4.73 22.27
N ASN A 8 15.83 5.01 23.14
CA ASN A 8 17.24 5.14 22.78
C ASN A 8 17.98 3.84 23.11
N CYS A 9 18.65 3.23 22.13
CA CYS A 9 19.45 2.04 22.40
C CYS A 9 20.69 2.42 23.23
N PRO A 10 20.93 1.79 24.40
CA PRO A 10 22.09 2.12 25.23
C PRO A 10 23.42 1.73 24.58
N VAL A 11 23.43 0.76 23.66
CA VAL A 11 24.63 0.23 23.00
C VAL A 11 25.02 1.08 21.79
N CYS A 12 24.14 1.20 20.80
CA CYS A 12 24.44 1.90 19.54
C CYS A 12 23.83 3.31 19.44
N LYS A 13 23.16 3.80 20.50
CA LYS A 13 22.63 5.17 20.63
C LYS A 13 21.60 5.60 19.57
N ILE A 14 21.14 4.67 18.73
CA ILE A 14 20.06 4.96 17.79
C ILE A 14 18.71 5.03 18.51
N LYS A 15 17.90 5.99 18.08
CA LYS A 15 16.50 6.12 18.49
C LYS A 15 15.63 5.24 17.60
N PHE A 16 14.64 4.57 18.18
CA PHE A 16 13.71 3.75 17.42
C PHE A 16 12.33 3.64 18.08
N ILE A 17 11.36 3.20 17.27
CA ILE A 17 10.04 2.77 17.73
C ILE A 17 10.08 1.25 17.84
N PRO A 18 9.78 0.66 19.01
CA PRO A 18 9.81 -0.80 19.20
C PRO A 18 8.80 -1.50 18.29
N ARG A 19 9.24 -2.61 17.66
CA ARG A 19 8.38 -3.46 16.83
C ARG A 19 7.36 -4.25 17.65
N THR A 20 7.78 -4.71 18.82
CA THR A 20 6.95 -5.48 19.73
C THR A 20 7.51 -5.37 21.14
N PHE A 21 6.64 -5.20 22.13
CA PHE A 21 6.94 -5.52 23.52
C PHE A 21 6.44 -6.94 23.81
N TYR A 22 7.35 -7.81 24.25
CA TYR A 22 7.02 -9.15 24.74
C TYR A 22 6.99 -9.13 26.26
N PRO A 23 5.99 -9.71 26.94
CA PRO A 23 6.12 -9.97 28.36
C PRO A 23 7.27 -10.97 28.57
N ASP A 24 8.30 -10.63 29.36
CA ASP A 24 9.41 -11.55 29.73
C ASP A 24 8.88 -12.68 30.63
N GLU A 25 7.86 -12.37 31.42
CA GLU A 25 7.12 -13.30 32.28
C GLU A 25 5.70 -12.76 32.48
N ALA A 26 4.70 -13.65 32.38
CA ALA A 26 3.33 -13.38 32.77
C ALA A 26 2.93 -14.34 33.89
N ILE A 27 2.46 -13.78 35.01
CA ILE A 27 1.93 -14.53 36.13
C ILE A 27 0.41 -14.37 36.11
N PHE A 28 -0.30 -15.48 36.10
CA PHE A 28 -1.74 -15.54 36.17
C PHE A 28 -2.17 -16.11 37.52
N PHE A 29 -3.30 -15.65 38.04
CA PHE A 29 -3.93 -16.26 39.21
C PHE A 29 -5.30 -16.80 38.83
N THR A 30 -5.60 -18.03 39.25
CA THR A 30 -6.96 -18.59 39.15
C THR A 30 -7.88 -17.96 40.19
N HIS A 31 -9.19 -18.19 40.09
CA HIS A 31 -10.17 -17.70 41.07
C HIS A 31 -9.93 -18.23 42.49
N ASP A 32 -9.31 -19.41 42.64
CA ASP A 32 -8.88 -20.02 43.90
C ASP A 32 -7.46 -19.58 44.34
N GLY A 33 -6.84 -18.61 43.67
CA GLY A 33 -5.57 -18.00 44.07
C GLY A 33 -4.32 -18.79 43.69
N LYS A 34 -4.42 -19.83 42.86
CA LYS A 34 -3.25 -20.58 42.39
C LYS A 34 -2.47 -19.77 41.35
N LYS A 35 -1.15 -19.68 41.58
CA LYS A 35 -0.20 -19.07 40.65
C LYS A 35 0.01 -19.98 39.44
N LEU A 36 -0.23 -19.47 38.25
CA LEU A 36 0.15 -20.06 36.97
C LEU A 36 1.25 -19.17 36.37
N SER A 37 2.44 -19.72 36.17
CA SER A 37 3.56 -19.02 35.52
C SER A 37 4.06 -19.85 34.35
N GLY A 38 4.18 -19.24 33.18
CA GLY A 38 4.74 -19.89 31.99
C GLY A 38 4.91 -18.91 30.85
N PHE A 39 6.04 -19.00 30.15
CA PHE A 39 6.24 -18.37 28.85
C PHE A 39 5.59 -19.25 27.79
N ASN A 40 4.91 -18.62 26.83
CA ASN A 40 4.11 -19.20 25.73
C ASN A 40 2.76 -19.78 26.14
N GLY A 41 1.72 -18.98 25.88
CA GLY A 41 0.37 -19.47 25.82
C GLY A 41 -0.61 -18.36 26.12
N TYR A 42 -1.06 -17.65 25.09
CA TYR A 42 -2.45 -17.21 25.07
C TYR A 42 -3.29 -18.38 25.59
N ILE A 43 -3.87 -18.20 26.78
CA ILE A 43 -4.74 -19.20 27.40
C ILE A 43 -5.73 -19.63 26.33
N SER A 44 -5.69 -20.92 26.02
CA SER A 44 -6.49 -21.55 24.97
C SER A 44 -7.92 -21.02 25.03
N SER A 45 -8.54 -20.79 23.87
CA SER A 45 -9.90 -20.27 23.67
C SER A 45 -11.04 -21.06 24.33
N ARG A 46 -10.74 -22.01 25.22
CA ARG A 46 -11.70 -22.88 25.91
C ARG A 46 -11.56 -22.89 27.45
N THR A 47 -10.64 -22.14 28.04
CA THR A 47 -10.45 -22.11 29.50
C THR A 47 -10.62 -20.71 30.06
N VAL A 48 -11.34 -20.64 31.20
CA VAL A 48 -11.68 -19.44 31.96
C VAL A 48 -10.48 -18.50 32.04
N LYS A 49 -10.64 -17.27 31.53
CA LYS A 49 -9.58 -16.25 31.59
C LYS A 49 -9.37 -15.84 33.06
N PRO A 50 -8.12 -15.79 33.53
CA PRO A 50 -7.79 -15.50 34.92
C PRO A 50 -8.21 -14.07 35.29
N PRO A 51 -8.74 -13.86 36.52
CA PRO A 51 -9.14 -12.53 37.00
C PRO A 51 -7.99 -11.52 37.10
N GLU A 52 -6.75 -11.99 37.29
CA GLU A 52 -5.56 -11.14 37.44
C GLU A 52 -4.41 -11.62 36.54
N VAL A 53 -3.76 -10.67 35.87
CA VAL A 53 -2.55 -10.86 35.07
C VAL A 53 -1.50 -9.89 35.60
N ILE A 54 -0.41 -10.41 36.16
CA ILE A 54 0.78 -9.62 36.50
C ILE A 54 1.79 -9.82 35.37
N VAL A 55 2.11 -8.74 34.66
CA VAL A 55 3.20 -8.72 33.68
C VAL A 55 4.41 -8.10 34.37
N SER A 56 5.44 -8.89 34.67
CA SER A 56 6.58 -8.46 35.50
C SER A 56 7.56 -7.56 34.74
N SER A 57 7.85 -7.90 33.49
CA SER A 57 8.73 -7.11 32.63
C SER A 57 8.33 -7.25 31.16
N TRP A 58 8.64 -6.23 30.38
CA TRP A 58 8.50 -6.21 28.93
C TRP A 58 9.88 -6.18 28.29
N VAL A 59 10.02 -6.84 27.16
CA VAL A 59 11.27 -6.92 26.41
C VAL A 59 11.03 -6.43 24.99
N THR A 60 11.96 -5.61 24.48
CA THR A 60 12.05 -5.27 23.05
C THR A 60 13.50 -5.38 22.61
N TYR A 61 13.71 -5.36 21.30
CA TYR A 61 15.02 -5.47 20.67
C TYR A 61 15.36 -4.19 19.91
N CYS A 62 16.62 -3.78 19.96
CA CYS A 62 17.14 -2.72 19.09
C CYS A 62 17.20 -3.22 17.64
N PRO A 63 16.57 -2.55 16.67
CA PRO A 63 16.50 -3.05 15.30
C PRO A 63 17.82 -2.99 14.53
N SER A 64 18.86 -2.28 15.00
CA SER A 64 20.16 -2.25 14.31
C SER A 64 21.27 -3.06 14.96
N CYS A 65 21.20 -3.35 16.27
CA CYS A 65 22.24 -4.14 16.94
C CYS A 65 21.70 -5.35 17.72
N ASN A 66 20.40 -5.63 17.64
CA ASN A 66 19.71 -6.73 18.32
C ASN A 66 19.86 -6.76 19.85
N TYR A 67 20.32 -5.67 20.45
CA TYR A 67 20.43 -5.57 21.91
C TYR A 67 19.05 -5.68 22.56
N ILE A 68 18.96 -6.45 23.64
CA ILE A 68 17.73 -6.73 24.37
C ILE A 68 17.53 -5.64 25.43
N LEU A 69 16.44 -4.87 25.33
CA LEU A 69 16.04 -3.91 26.35
C LEU A 69 14.90 -4.48 27.17
N ARG A 70 15.08 -4.53 28.49
CA ARG A 70 14.06 -4.94 29.46
C ARG A 70 13.50 -3.72 30.18
N PHE A 71 12.19 -3.60 30.20
CA PHE A 71 11.45 -2.57 30.89
C PHE A 71 10.61 -3.21 31.99
N VAL A 72 10.85 -2.84 33.23
CA VAL A 72 10.02 -3.29 34.35
C VAL A 72 8.74 -2.44 34.35
N LYS A 73 7.56 -3.07 34.25
CA LYS A 73 6.29 -2.36 34.43
C LYS A 73 6.02 -2.30 35.92
N GLU A 74 5.71 -1.11 36.44
CA GLU A 74 5.19 -0.94 37.78
C GLU A 74 3.97 -1.87 37.97
N ILE A 75 3.88 -2.55 39.12
CA ILE A 75 2.84 -3.55 39.39
C ILE A 75 1.49 -2.83 39.53
N VAL A 76 0.73 -2.74 38.44
CA VAL A 76 -0.63 -2.15 38.48
C VAL A 76 -1.66 -3.25 38.74
N ARG A 77 -2.25 -3.26 39.94
CA ARG A 77 -3.45 -4.05 40.26
C ARG A 77 -4.63 -3.49 39.47
N LYS A 78 -5.22 -4.27 38.56
CA LYS A 78 -6.52 -3.89 37.96
C LYS A 78 -7.63 -4.25 38.95
N GLU A 79 -8.21 -3.26 39.60
CA GLU A 79 -9.49 -3.44 40.28
C GLU A 79 -10.60 -3.64 39.23
N LYS A 80 -11.51 -4.59 39.49
CA LYS A 80 -12.70 -4.83 38.66
C LYS A 80 -13.60 -3.60 38.70
N ILE A 81 -13.54 -2.76 37.68
CA ILE A 81 -14.60 -1.77 37.44
C ILE A 81 -15.80 -2.53 36.87
N HIS A 82 -16.82 -2.79 37.69
CA HIS A 82 -18.13 -3.23 37.22
C HIS A 82 -18.74 -2.11 36.35
N THR A 83 -18.49 -2.16 35.05
CA THR A 83 -19.27 -1.38 34.09
C THR A 83 -20.44 -2.26 33.66
N GLN A 84 -21.60 -2.00 34.27
CA GLN A 84 -22.87 -2.46 33.72
C GLN A 84 -23.07 -1.76 32.37
N ASN A 85 -23.41 -2.54 31.35
CA ASN A 85 -23.89 -2.12 30.03
C ASN A 85 -22.84 -1.56 29.05
N SER A 86 -22.18 -2.46 28.31
CA SER A 86 -21.65 -2.14 26.97
C SER A 86 -21.97 -3.29 26.02
N SER A 87 -22.42 -2.97 24.81
CA SER A 87 -22.86 -3.90 23.77
C SER A 87 -21.77 -4.88 23.33
N PRO A 88 -22.13 -6.08 22.82
CA PRO A 88 -21.17 -7.14 22.47
C PRO A 88 -20.12 -6.74 21.42
N SER A 89 -20.41 -5.73 20.59
CA SER A 89 -19.51 -5.21 19.55
C SER A 89 -18.31 -4.43 20.09
N ASP A 90 -18.38 -3.87 21.31
CA ASP A 90 -17.24 -3.15 21.93
C ASP A 90 -16.15 -4.10 22.46
N VAL A 91 -16.46 -5.38 22.58
CA VAL A 91 -15.58 -6.33 23.25
C VAL A 91 -14.45 -6.77 22.32
N SER A 92 -14.70 -6.88 21.01
CA SER A 92 -13.67 -7.23 20.00
C SER A 92 -12.62 -6.13 19.83
N GLU A 93 -12.99 -4.85 19.95
CA GLU A 93 -12.05 -3.72 19.91
C GLU A 93 -11.19 -3.63 21.18
N LYS A 94 -11.72 -4.03 22.34
CA LYS A 94 -10.93 -4.11 23.59
C LYS A 94 -9.92 -5.25 23.62
N TYR A 95 -10.01 -6.27 22.77
CA TYR A 95 -9.14 -7.46 22.88
C TYR A 95 -7.72 -7.31 22.33
N ASN A 96 -7.40 -6.21 21.63
CA ASN A 96 -6.02 -5.87 21.25
C ASN A 96 -5.27 -5.03 22.30
N SER A 97 -5.86 -4.83 23.48
CA SER A 97 -5.48 -3.75 24.39
C SER A 97 -4.68 -4.17 25.64
N TYR A 98 -3.85 -5.23 25.54
CA TYR A 98 -2.80 -5.46 26.57
C TYR A 98 -1.72 -4.37 26.58
N TYR A 99 -1.74 -3.49 25.57
CA TYR A 99 -0.86 -2.33 25.39
C TYR A 99 -1.27 -1.05 26.14
N TYR A 100 -2.26 -1.09 27.05
CA TYR A 100 -2.54 0.09 27.88
C TYR A 100 -1.43 0.29 28.92
N GLY A 101 -0.60 1.32 28.69
CA GLY A 101 0.25 1.93 29.70
C GLY A 101 1.75 2.05 29.38
N PHE A 102 2.18 1.83 28.14
CA PHE A 102 3.57 2.15 27.76
C PHE A 102 3.64 3.52 27.08
N PRO A 103 4.50 4.44 27.53
CA PRO A 103 4.62 5.77 26.94
C PRO A 103 5.32 5.76 25.55
N TYR A 104 5.89 4.62 25.16
CA TYR A 104 6.61 4.44 23.90
C TYR A 104 5.67 4.06 22.75
N GLY A 105 5.98 4.55 21.54
CA GLY A 105 5.18 4.25 20.34
C GLY A 105 5.23 2.78 19.92
N ASP A 106 4.20 2.33 19.18
CA ASP A 106 4.12 1.01 18.53
C ASP A 106 4.46 1.15 17.05
N TYR A 107 5.44 0.37 16.56
CA TYR A 107 5.88 0.44 15.17
C TYR A 107 4.79 0.05 14.17
N SER A 108 4.00 -0.99 14.46
CA SER A 108 2.92 -1.44 13.58
C SER A 108 1.82 -0.39 13.47
N GLN A 109 1.50 0.30 14.57
CA GLN A 109 0.57 1.42 14.54
C GLN A 109 1.15 2.61 13.76
N HIS A 110 2.41 2.97 14.01
CA HIS A 110 3.11 4.04 13.29
C HIS A 110 3.17 3.78 11.78
N LEU A 111 3.55 2.55 11.39
CA LEU A 111 3.56 2.12 9.99
C LEU A 111 2.15 2.22 9.38
N ARG A 112 1.12 1.75 10.08
CA ARG A 112 -0.27 1.83 9.61
C ARG A 112 -0.72 3.27 9.41
N GLU A 113 -0.42 4.17 10.35
CA GLU A 113 -0.75 5.59 10.26
C GLU A 113 -0.10 6.22 9.02
N VAL A 114 1.18 5.94 8.77
CA VAL A 114 1.90 6.46 7.61
C VAL A 114 1.37 5.87 6.30
N ILE A 115 1.18 4.55 6.24
CA ILE A 115 0.63 3.88 5.06
C ILE A 115 -0.76 4.41 4.73
N THR A 116 -1.61 4.63 5.73
CA THR A 116 -2.96 5.20 5.51
C THR A 116 -2.87 6.58 4.87
N LYS A 117 -1.98 7.46 5.37
CA LYS A 117 -1.78 8.79 4.77
C LYS A 117 -1.32 8.73 3.32
N VAL A 118 -0.43 7.80 2.99
CA VAL A 118 0.05 7.64 1.60
C VAL A 118 -1.04 7.06 0.71
N LYS A 119 -1.78 6.05 1.17
CA LYS A 119 -2.93 5.48 0.44
C LYS A 119 -3.95 6.54 0.06
N VAL A 120 -4.35 7.38 1.01
CA VAL A 120 -5.29 8.50 0.75
C VAL A 120 -4.78 9.44 -0.34
N LYS A 121 -3.47 9.72 -0.40
CA LYS A 121 -2.89 10.56 -1.47
C LYS A 121 -2.93 9.85 -2.83
N ILE A 122 -2.59 8.56 -2.87
CA ILE A 122 -2.66 7.75 -4.08
C ILE A 122 -4.10 7.67 -4.59
N GLU A 123 -5.06 7.34 -3.71
CA GLU A 123 -6.49 7.27 -4.04
C GLU A 123 -7.00 8.59 -4.62
N LYS A 124 -6.65 9.71 -3.97
CA LYS A 124 -7.02 11.03 -4.45
C LYS A 124 -6.43 11.33 -5.83
N GLU A 125 -5.15 11.05 -6.04
CA GLU A 125 -4.50 11.28 -7.35
C GLU A 125 -5.16 10.43 -8.46
N LEU A 126 -5.44 9.15 -8.18
CA LEU A 126 -6.12 8.27 -9.14
C LEU A 126 -7.56 8.75 -9.43
N GLN A 127 -8.26 9.28 -8.42
CA GLN A 127 -9.58 9.90 -8.61
C GLN A 127 -9.51 11.19 -9.43
N ASP A 128 -8.54 12.07 -9.16
CA ASP A 128 -8.36 13.35 -9.86
C ASP A 128 -8.01 13.12 -11.35
N LEU A 129 -7.29 12.03 -11.66
CA LEU A 129 -7.02 11.59 -13.05
C LEU A 129 -8.21 10.91 -13.73
N ASN A 130 -9.32 10.75 -13.00
CA ASN A 130 -10.51 10.03 -13.41
C ASN A 130 -10.16 8.64 -13.96
N PHE A 131 -9.37 7.87 -13.20
CA PHE A 131 -8.78 6.63 -13.72
C PHE A 131 -9.80 5.57 -14.14
N GLY A 132 -11.04 5.67 -13.64
CA GLY A 132 -12.17 4.83 -14.06
C GLY A 132 -12.41 4.85 -15.57
N ILE A 133 -12.08 5.94 -16.29
CA ILE A 133 -12.23 5.97 -17.76
C ILE A 133 -11.32 4.96 -18.48
N TRP A 134 -10.19 4.60 -17.87
CA TRP A 134 -9.28 3.59 -18.41
C TRP A 134 -9.72 2.18 -18.01
N GLU A 135 -10.30 2.03 -16.82
CA GLU A 135 -10.91 0.78 -16.35
C GLU A 135 -12.11 0.38 -17.24
N ASP A 136 -12.93 1.35 -17.62
CA ASP A 136 -14.10 1.12 -18.49
C ASP A 136 -13.72 0.57 -19.86
N LEU A 137 -12.50 0.83 -20.35
CA LEU A 137 -12.04 0.33 -21.64
C LEU A 137 -12.05 -1.20 -21.69
N TYR A 138 -11.73 -1.87 -20.58
CA TYR A 138 -11.65 -3.33 -20.53
C TYR A 138 -13.02 -4.02 -20.58
N THR A 139 -14.11 -3.27 -20.59
CA THR A 139 -15.45 -3.82 -20.85
C THR A 139 -15.80 -3.90 -22.34
N ILE A 140 -14.91 -3.41 -23.21
CA ILE A 140 -15.12 -3.34 -24.65
C ILE A 140 -14.46 -4.56 -25.32
N ASP A 141 -15.25 -5.54 -25.72
CA ASP A 141 -14.77 -6.76 -26.40
C ASP A 141 -14.31 -6.51 -27.86
N ASP A 142 -14.66 -5.37 -28.44
CA ASP A 142 -14.37 -5.01 -29.84
C ASP A 142 -13.10 -4.16 -29.92
N ASN A 143 -12.04 -4.73 -30.50
CA ASN A 143 -10.71 -4.11 -30.58
C ASN A 143 -10.71 -2.74 -31.28
N PHE A 144 -11.55 -2.55 -32.29
CA PHE A 144 -11.65 -1.26 -32.96
C PHE A 144 -12.32 -0.22 -32.06
N LYS A 145 -13.44 -0.57 -31.42
CA LYS A 145 -14.11 0.32 -30.46
C LYS A 145 -13.21 0.63 -29.27
N PHE A 146 -12.46 -0.35 -28.78
CA PHE A 146 -11.47 -0.20 -27.73
C PHE A 146 -10.41 0.83 -28.14
N LEU A 147 -9.80 0.66 -29.31
CA LEU A 147 -8.77 1.55 -29.84
C LEU A 147 -9.28 2.98 -30.01
N VAL A 148 -10.47 3.16 -30.60
CA VAL A 148 -11.09 4.48 -30.78
C VAL A 148 -11.37 5.14 -29.43
N ARG A 149 -11.92 4.39 -28.46
CA ARG A 149 -12.24 4.91 -27.13
C ARG A 149 -10.98 5.24 -26.33
N PHE A 150 -9.94 4.42 -26.43
CA PHE A 150 -8.65 4.66 -25.81
C PHE A 150 -8.04 5.99 -26.30
N PHE A 151 -7.98 6.20 -27.62
CA PHE A 151 -7.41 7.44 -28.16
C PHE A 151 -8.27 8.67 -27.85
N ALA A 152 -9.59 8.53 -27.73
CA ALA A 152 -10.46 9.62 -27.25
C ALA A 152 -10.18 9.97 -25.77
N ASN A 153 -9.98 8.95 -24.91
CA ASN A 153 -9.59 9.17 -23.51
C ASN A 153 -8.20 9.82 -23.41
N LEU A 154 -7.24 9.38 -24.24
CA LEU A 154 -5.91 9.96 -24.33
C LEU A 154 -5.93 11.42 -24.78
N GLU A 155 -6.78 11.75 -25.74
CA GLU A 155 -6.97 13.12 -26.21
C GLU A 155 -7.41 14.01 -25.05
N ASN A 156 -8.48 13.60 -24.37
CA ASN A 156 -9.07 14.32 -23.25
C ASN A 156 -8.06 14.46 -22.09
N TYR A 157 -7.31 13.39 -21.81
CA TYR A 157 -6.24 13.43 -20.82
C TYR A 157 -5.18 14.48 -21.15
N CYS A 158 -4.69 14.51 -22.40
CA CYS A 158 -3.71 15.49 -22.85
C CYS A 158 -4.26 16.93 -22.80
N ASP A 159 -5.55 17.10 -23.11
CA ASP A 159 -6.18 18.42 -23.12
C ASP A 159 -6.33 18.99 -21.71
N CYS A 160 -6.77 18.15 -20.76
CA CYS A 160 -6.94 18.55 -19.37
C CYS A 160 -5.62 18.69 -18.61
N ASN A 161 -4.64 17.82 -18.86
CA ASN A 161 -3.44 17.71 -18.02
C ASN A 161 -2.16 18.30 -18.66
N LEU A 162 -2.11 18.50 -19.97
CA LEU A 162 -0.94 19.02 -20.68
C LEU A 162 -1.21 20.34 -21.41
N GLU A 163 -2.35 20.98 -21.15
CA GLU A 163 -2.79 22.24 -21.78
C GLU A 163 -2.77 22.16 -23.31
N MET A 164 -3.19 21.02 -23.87
CA MET A 164 -3.14 20.73 -25.31
C MET A 164 -4.48 20.89 -26.04
N GLY A 165 -5.50 21.49 -25.42
CA GLY A 165 -6.85 21.58 -26.00
C GLY A 165 -6.95 22.24 -27.39
N ASN A 166 -5.93 22.98 -27.82
CA ASN A 166 -5.88 23.60 -29.15
C ASN A 166 -5.13 22.76 -30.19
N ASP A 167 -4.33 21.76 -29.78
CA ASP A 167 -3.65 20.87 -30.71
C ASP A 167 -4.57 19.70 -31.01
N LYS A 168 -4.90 19.46 -32.29
CA LYS A 168 -5.70 18.30 -32.71
C LYS A 168 -4.83 17.13 -33.15
N ASN A 169 -3.51 17.32 -33.19
CA ASN A 169 -2.60 16.31 -33.70
C ASN A 169 -2.21 15.33 -32.59
N MET A 170 -2.76 14.12 -32.65
CA MET A 170 -2.49 13.07 -31.68
C MET A 170 -1.00 12.69 -31.61
N ILE A 171 -0.25 12.78 -32.72
CA ILE A 171 1.20 12.52 -32.73
C ILE A 171 1.94 13.51 -31.84
N ASN A 172 1.57 14.79 -31.89
CA ASN A 172 2.16 15.82 -31.04
C ASN A 172 1.80 15.58 -29.57
N LYS A 173 0.53 15.21 -29.30
CA LYS A 173 0.07 14.87 -27.94
C LYS A 173 0.87 13.71 -27.35
N ILE A 174 1.05 12.63 -28.11
CA ILE A 174 1.82 11.46 -27.69
C ILE A 174 3.28 11.84 -27.37
N LYS A 175 3.93 12.61 -28.25
CA LYS A 175 5.31 13.06 -28.01
C LYS A 175 5.45 13.95 -26.77
N LYS A 176 4.43 14.77 -26.47
CA LYS A 176 4.45 15.65 -25.28
C LYS A 176 4.31 14.88 -23.97
N LEU A 177 3.78 13.66 -23.98
CA LEU A 177 3.72 12.80 -22.79
C LEU A 177 5.11 12.41 -22.28
N ASN A 178 6.14 12.50 -23.15
CA ASN A 178 7.53 12.14 -22.89
C ASN A 178 7.64 10.69 -22.37
N LEU A 179 7.06 9.76 -23.14
CA LEU A 179 7.00 8.35 -22.80
C LEU A 179 8.35 7.67 -23.10
N PRO A 180 8.69 6.57 -22.39
CA PRO A 180 9.77 5.69 -22.82
C PRO A 180 9.55 5.23 -24.25
N LYS A 181 10.63 5.13 -25.05
CA LYS A 181 10.53 4.76 -26.48
C LYS A 181 9.81 3.42 -26.71
N GLU A 182 9.94 2.50 -25.76
CA GLU A 182 9.29 1.20 -25.73
C GLU A 182 7.75 1.30 -25.69
N ILE A 183 7.21 2.42 -25.21
CA ILE A 183 5.77 2.71 -25.18
C ILE A 183 5.40 3.74 -26.26
N GLU A 184 6.23 4.76 -26.46
CA GLU A 184 5.96 5.83 -27.43
C GLU A 184 5.85 5.31 -28.87
N ILE A 185 6.80 4.47 -29.31
CA ILE A 185 6.82 3.98 -30.69
C ILE A 185 5.58 3.12 -30.98
N PRO A 186 5.23 2.12 -30.14
CA PRO A 186 4.01 1.36 -30.35
C PRO A 186 2.73 2.19 -30.28
N MET A 187 2.66 3.19 -29.40
CA MET A 187 1.52 4.12 -29.33
C MET A 187 1.33 4.92 -30.63
N LEU A 188 2.43 5.39 -31.25
CA LEU A 188 2.38 6.07 -32.54
C LEU A 188 1.94 5.12 -33.66
N GLN A 189 2.38 3.86 -33.64
CA GLN A 189 1.95 2.84 -34.60
C GLN A 189 0.44 2.55 -34.46
N LEU A 190 -0.05 2.37 -33.24
CA LEU A 190 -1.47 2.16 -32.97
C LEU A 190 -2.34 3.36 -33.42
N ASN A 191 -1.85 4.59 -33.28
CA ASN A 191 -2.57 5.75 -33.80
C ASN A 191 -2.69 5.70 -35.34
N ASN A 192 -1.63 5.28 -36.04
CA ASN A 192 -1.67 5.13 -37.49
C ASN A 192 -2.62 4.02 -37.93
N ILE A 193 -2.63 2.89 -37.21
CA ILE A 193 -3.57 1.79 -37.43
C ILE A 193 -5.01 2.28 -37.25
N LYS A 194 -5.31 2.97 -36.15
CA LYS A 194 -6.63 3.58 -35.90
C LYS A 194 -7.05 4.49 -37.07
N ASP A 195 -6.17 5.37 -37.52
CA ASP A 195 -6.47 6.30 -38.62
C ASP A 195 -6.69 5.55 -39.95
N GLY A 196 -5.95 4.47 -40.19
CA GLY A 196 -6.15 3.58 -41.34
C GLY A 196 -7.51 2.87 -41.31
N ILE A 197 -7.90 2.31 -40.16
CA ILE A 197 -9.19 1.62 -40.00
C ILE A 197 -10.36 2.61 -40.19
N VAL A 198 -10.28 3.81 -39.60
CA VAL A 198 -11.32 4.85 -39.74
C VAL A 198 -11.51 5.28 -41.20
N LYS A 199 -10.45 5.28 -42.01
CA LYS A 199 -10.50 5.59 -43.44
C LYS A 199 -10.95 4.41 -44.30
N GLY A 200 -11.01 3.20 -43.74
CA GLY A 200 -11.26 1.97 -44.48
C GLY A 200 -10.04 1.45 -45.25
N ASP A 201 -8.84 1.99 -44.96
CA ASP A 201 -7.58 1.63 -45.63
C ASP A 201 -6.83 0.50 -44.91
N TYR A 202 -7.37 0.00 -43.79
CA TYR A 202 -6.72 -1.01 -42.94
C TYR A 202 -7.75 -1.92 -42.27
N GLU A 203 -7.48 -3.23 -42.26
CA GLU A 203 -8.19 -4.24 -41.48
C GLU A 203 -7.26 -4.81 -40.41
N LEU A 204 -7.77 -5.00 -39.19
CA LEU A 204 -7.00 -5.55 -38.08
C LEU A 204 -6.56 -6.98 -38.39
N SER A 205 -5.26 -7.24 -38.28
CA SER A 205 -4.73 -8.60 -38.26
C SER A 205 -4.79 -9.18 -36.84
N ASN A 206 -4.77 -10.51 -36.70
CA ASN A 206 -4.72 -11.16 -35.38
C ASN A 206 -3.51 -10.68 -34.54
N ASP A 207 -2.38 -10.41 -35.19
CA ASP A 207 -1.19 -9.88 -34.52
C ASP A 207 -1.41 -8.44 -34.00
N ASP A 208 -2.21 -7.63 -34.70
CA ASP A 208 -2.58 -6.29 -34.22
C ASP A 208 -3.47 -6.38 -32.98
N GLU A 209 -4.45 -7.29 -33.01
CA GLU A 209 -5.38 -7.50 -31.89
C GLU A 209 -4.63 -7.89 -30.60
N ASP A 210 -3.71 -8.87 -30.69
CA ASP A 210 -2.90 -9.29 -29.54
C ASP A 210 -1.96 -8.18 -29.02
N ASN A 211 -1.53 -7.26 -29.89
CA ASN A 211 -0.62 -6.18 -29.53
C ASN A 211 -1.32 -4.96 -28.93
N ILE A 212 -2.56 -4.68 -29.33
CA ILE A 212 -3.35 -3.54 -28.83
C ILE A 212 -3.44 -3.59 -27.30
N ASP A 213 -3.94 -4.69 -26.73
CA ASP A 213 -4.11 -4.80 -25.29
C ASP A 213 -2.79 -4.65 -24.53
N ASN A 214 -1.73 -5.28 -25.04
CA ASN A 214 -0.44 -5.26 -24.38
C ASN A 214 0.16 -3.85 -24.29
N ILE A 215 0.10 -3.08 -25.39
CA ILE A 215 0.63 -1.72 -25.45
C ILE A 215 -0.20 -0.78 -24.59
N LEU A 216 -1.53 -0.92 -24.64
CA LEU A 216 -2.44 -0.02 -23.93
C LEU A 216 -2.38 -0.26 -22.41
N VAL A 217 -2.26 -1.51 -21.96
CA VAL A 217 -1.99 -1.82 -20.54
C VAL A 217 -0.64 -1.24 -20.10
N ALA A 218 0.42 -1.41 -20.89
CA ALA A 218 1.74 -0.86 -20.57
C ALA A 218 1.71 0.68 -20.43
N PHE A 219 0.96 1.36 -21.31
CA PHE A 219 0.74 2.80 -21.21
C PHE A 219 0.00 3.19 -19.93
N VAL A 220 -1.12 2.53 -19.61
CA VAL A 220 -1.93 2.79 -18.42
C VAL A 220 -1.09 2.60 -17.15
N LEU A 221 -0.31 1.53 -17.07
CA LEU A 221 0.60 1.27 -15.95
C LEU A 221 1.71 2.33 -15.85
N HIS A 222 2.26 2.79 -16.98
CA HIS A 222 3.22 3.89 -16.98
C HIS A 222 2.62 5.18 -16.43
N LEU A 223 1.38 5.51 -16.83
CA LEU A 223 0.66 6.67 -16.34
C LEU A 223 0.48 6.60 -14.81
N ILE A 224 0.04 5.45 -14.28
CA ILE A 224 -0.06 5.22 -12.84
C ILE A 224 1.27 5.48 -12.17
N LYS A 225 2.37 4.85 -12.66
CA LYS A 225 3.71 5.02 -12.07
C LYS A 225 4.07 6.50 -11.97
N LYS A 226 3.92 7.23 -13.08
CA LYS A 226 4.26 8.65 -13.16
C LYS A 226 3.57 9.50 -12.08
N HIS A 227 2.29 9.23 -11.84
CA HIS A 227 1.49 10.00 -10.88
C HIS A 227 1.68 9.55 -9.41
N ILE A 228 1.93 8.26 -9.16
CA ILE A 228 2.15 7.79 -7.79
C ILE A 228 3.59 7.99 -7.30
N GLN A 229 4.57 8.07 -8.22
CA GLN A 229 6.00 8.18 -7.91
C GLN A 229 6.31 9.25 -6.84
N PRO A 230 5.73 10.48 -6.90
CA PRO A 230 6.00 11.50 -5.90
C PRO A 230 5.62 11.09 -4.47
N PHE A 231 4.64 10.20 -4.30
CA PHE A 231 4.15 9.78 -2.98
C PHE A 231 4.88 8.56 -2.41
N ILE A 232 5.53 7.78 -3.27
CA ILE A 232 6.25 6.56 -2.90
C ILE A 232 7.77 6.72 -3.00
N ASP A 233 8.25 7.93 -3.31
CA ASP A 233 9.68 8.21 -3.40
C ASP A 233 10.40 7.96 -2.08
N LYS A 234 11.44 7.12 -2.14
CA LYS A 234 12.22 6.72 -0.97
C LYS A 234 12.80 7.92 -0.22
N LYS A 235 13.32 8.93 -0.93
CA LYS A 235 13.95 10.10 -0.30
C LYS A 235 12.91 10.98 0.41
N GLN A 236 11.72 11.15 -0.16
CA GLN A 236 10.62 11.84 0.50
C GLN A 236 10.14 11.10 1.74
N LEU A 237 10.04 9.77 1.67
CA LEU A 237 9.60 8.95 2.79
C LEU A 237 10.60 8.94 3.94
N GLU A 238 11.90 8.82 3.64
CA GLU A 238 12.96 8.90 4.66
C GLU A 238 13.02 10.26 5.35
N LYS A 239 12.70 11.35 4.63
CA LYS A 239 12.60 12.71 5.19
C LYS A 239 11.33 12.93 6.00
N GLY A 240 10.19 12.45 5.50
CA GLY A 240 8.86 12.72 6.05
C GLY A 240 8.43 11.78 7.18
N TYR A 241 8.96 10.54 7.20
CA TYR A 241 8.52 9.49 8.11
C TYR A 241 9.69 8.81 8.79
N LYS A 242 10.16 9.41 9.88
CA LYS A 242 11.24 8.84 10.69
C LYS A 242 10.85 7.47 11.24
N PHE A 243 11.88 6.62 11.40
CA PHE A 243 11.82 5.31 12.05
C PHE A 243 11.00 4.25 11.31
N ILE A 244 10.69 4.45 10.03
CA ILE A 244 10.12 3.42 9.15
C ILE A 244 11.24 2.71 8.40
N LYS A 245 11.16 1.37 8.36
CA LYS A 245 11.98 0.60 7.42
C LYS A 245 11.32 0.64 6.05
N PHE A 246 12.09 1.04 5.03
CA PHE A 246 11.57 1.20 3.69
C PHE A 246 10.99 -0.10 3.13
N GLU A 247 11.57 -1.26 3.46
CA GLU A 247 11.13 -2.57 2.99
C GLU A 247 9.71 -2.90 3.50
N ASP A 248 9.40 -2.57 4.76
CA ASP A 248 8.05 -2.80 5.31
C ASP A 248 7.03 -1.88 4.63
N PHE A 249 7.43 -0.64 4.34
CA PHE A 249 6.61 0.33 3.62
C PHE A 249 6.35 -0.12 2.18
N GLU A 250 7.41 -0.47 1.46
CA GLU A 250 7.39 -0.99 0.09
C GLU A 250 6.44 -2.17 -0.01
N HIS A 251 6.54 -3.14 0.90
CA HIS A 251 5.68 -4.31 0.93
C HIS A 251 4.20 -3.94 1.09
N GLN A 252 3.88 -3.01 1.99
CA GLN A 252 2.50 -2.57 2.24
C GLN A 252 1.91 -1.80 1.06
N ILE A 253 2.69 -0.94 0.40
CA ILE A 253 2.25 -0.21 -0.79
C ILE A 253 2.10 -1.16 -1.98
N LYS A 254 3.05 -2.08 -2.21
CA LYS A 254 2.93 -3.10 -3.26
C LYS A 254 1.70 -3.96 -3.06
N SER A 255 1.42 -4.39 -1.82
CA SER A 255 0.23 -5.19 -1.51
C SER A 255 -1.06 -4.40 -1.78
N TYR A 256 -1.08 -3.11 -1.44
CA TYR A 256 -2.23 -2.24 -1.73
C TYR A 256 -2.45 -2.05 -3.24
N LEU A 257 -1.42 -1.68 -3.98
CA LEU A 257 -1.50 -1.50 -5.43
C LEU A 257 -1.80 -2.81 -6.15
N ALA A 258 -1.25 -3.94 -5.69
CA ALA A 258 -1.59 -5.25 -6.21
C ALA A 258 -3.09 -5.52 -6.09
N ASN A 259 -3.67 -5.32 -4.90
CA ASN A 259 -5.11 -5.51 -4.71
C ASN A 259 -5.92 -4.61 -5.63
N TYR A 260 -5.57 -3.33 -5.74
CA TYR A 260 -6.24 -2.39 -6.66
C TYR A 260 -6.14 -2.86 -8.12
N LEU A 261 -4.93 -3.11 -8.60
CA LEU A 261 -4.66 -3.47 -9.99
C LEU A 261 -5.27 -4.81 -10.37
N TYR A 262 -5.15 -5.83 -9.52
CA TYR A 262 -5.75 -7.13 -9.82
C TYR A 262 -7.28 -7.11 -9.76
N THR A 263 -7.88 -6.20 -8.98
CA THR A 263 -9.34 -6.08 -8.94
C THR A 263 -9.87 -5.40 -10.20
N ASN A 264 -9.13 -4.42 -10.74
CA ASN A 264 -9.65 -3.54 -11.79
C ASN A 264 -9.07 -3.82 -13.20
N PHE A 265 -7.90 -4.45 -13.31
CA PHE A 265 -7.16 -4.60 -14.58
C PHE A 265 -6.82 -6.06 -14.94
N ASN A 266 -7.26 -7.05 -14.17
CA ASN A 266 -6.88 -8.45 -14.39
C ASN A 266 -7.93 -9.21 -15.21
N ASN A 267 -8.06 -8.85 -16.49
CA ASN A 267 -9.07 -9.41 -17.38
C ASN A 267 -8.55 -10.58 -18.23
N ASP A 268 -7.22 -10.75 -18.32
CA ASP A 268 -6.59 -11.81 -19.10
C ASP A 268 -5.22 -12.28 -18.50
N PRO A 269 -4.67 -13.43 -18.95
CA PRO A 269 -3.40 -13.95 -18.44
C PRO A 269 -2.17 -13.07 -18.69
N ASN A 270 -2.15 -12.28 -19.76
CA ASN A 270 -1.06 -11.34 -20.06
C ASN A 270 -1.11 -10.14 -19.09
N SER A 271 -2.30 -9.64 -18.77
CA SER A 271 -2.50 -8.59 -17.77
C SER A 271 -1.93 -8.98 -16.40
N THR A 272 -2.08 -10.24 -15.96
CA THR A 272 -1.42 -10.74 -14.74
C THR A 272 0.11 -10.56 -14.80
N LYS A 273 0.73 -10.93 -15.93
CA LYS A 273 2.19 -10.82 -16.10
C LYS A 273 2.64 -9.36 -16.08
N GLN A 274 1.90 -8.48 -16.73
CA GLN A 274 2.21 -7.05 -16.77
C GLN A 274 2.07 -6.38 -15.39
N ILE A 275 1.00 -6.68 -14.65
CA ILE A 275 0.81 -6.19 -13.28
C ILE A 275 1.96 -6.65 -12.37
N ARG A 276 2.41 -7.91 -12.50
CA ARG A 276 3.58 -8.40 -11.73
C ARG A 276 4.86 -7.65 -12.05
N LEU A 277 5.15 -7.43 -13.34
CA LEU A 277 6.34 -6.69 -13.79
C LEU A 277 6.29 -5.23 -13.32
N PHE A 278 5.12 -4.58 -13.42
CA PHE A 278 4.91 -3.24 -12.88
C PHE A 278 5.20 -3.19 -11.37
N LEU A 279 4.66 -4.12 -10.59
CA LEU A 279 4.88 -4.16 -9.14
C LEU A 279 6.35 -4.46 -8.78
N SER A 280 7.07 -5.26 -9.58
CA SER A 280 8.51 -5.47 -9.36
C SER A 280 9.33 -4.22 -9.67
N ASP A 281 8.91 -3.45 -10.67
CA ASP A 281 9.64 -2.30 -11.19
C ASP A 281 9.19 -0.96 -10.60
N LEU A 282 8.20 -1.00 -9.71
CA LEU A 282 7.57 0.16 -9.07
C LEU A 282 8.59 1.12 -8.44
N TYR A 283 9.60 0.57 -7.76
CA TYR A 283 10.65 1.34 -7.06
C TYR A 283 11.99 1.37 -7.81
N LYS A 284 12.07 0.78 -9.01
CA LYS A 284 13.24 0.98 -9.87
C LYS A 284 13.19 2.42 -10.39
N GLU A 285 14.33 3.11 -10.32
CA GLU A 285 14.48 4.47 -10.85
C GLU A 285 14.03 4.48 -12.31
N ILE A 286 13.27 5.50 -12.69
CA ILE A 286 12.97 5.76 -14.10
C ILE A 286 14.24 6.39 -14.63
N ASP A 287 15.02 5.65 -15.43
CA ASP A 287 16.11 6.23 -16.19
C ASP A 287 15.50 7.31 -17.10
N ALA A 288 15.87 8.57 -16.83
CA ALA A 288 15.43 9.74 -17.59
C ALA A 288 16.31 9.95 -18.82
#